data_AF-A0A7C1KV96-F1
#
_entry.id   AF-A0A7C1KV96-F1
#
_cell.length_a   1.000
_cell.length_b   1.000
_cell.length_c   1.000
_cell.angle_alpha   90.00
_cell.angle_beta   90.00
_cell.angle_gamma   90.00
#
_symmetry.space_group_name_H-M   'P 1'
#
loop_
_entity.id
_entity.type
_entity.pdbx_description
1 polymer ?
#
loop_
_entity_poly.entity_id
_entity_poly.type
_entity_poly.pdbx_seq_one_letter_code
_entity_poly.pdbx_strand_id
1 'polypeptide(L)'
;MRTIGRIAFSIISNAVAFLATDYLLAGFVFEGTFLDLLGVAFIFTLIHVFVRPVLKLLLGPLIVLTFGLFIIVINALTLYFLDIVSTALTIQGYLPLLIATLIIGIVNTTIHLSAKIAHR
;
A
#
# COMPACT_ATOMS: atom_id res chain seq x y z
N MET A 1 17.53 3.96 -16.84
CA MET A 1 17.19 2.51 -16.83
C MET A 1 17.00 1.92 -15.41
N ARG A 2 17.62 2.46 -14.34
CA ARG A 2 17.46 1.93 -12.95
C ARG A 2 16.09 2.21 -12.28
N THR A 3 15.31 3.17 -12.75
CA THR A 3 14.03 3.58 -12.14
C THR A 3 12.84 2.74 -12.61
N ILE A 4 12.84 2.30 -13.88
CA ILE A 4 11.76 1.49 -14.46
C ILE A 4 11.66 0.13 -13.77
N GLY A 5 12.81 -0.53 -13.53
CA GLY A 5 12.85 -1.80 -12.79
C GLY A 5 12.35 -1.67 -11.34
N ARG A 6 12.60 -0.52 -10.68
CA ARG A 6 12.10 -0.26 -9.33
C ARG A 6 10.58 -0.10 -9.29
N ILE A 7 9.99 0.54 -10.30
CA ILE A 7 8.54 0.71 -10.38
C ILE A 7 7.86 -0.64 -10.64
N ALA A 8 8.36 -1.42 -11.61
CA ALA A 8 7.83 -2.75 -11.90
C ALA A 8 7.91 -3.68 -10.67
N PHE A 9 9.05 -3.70 -9.97
CA PHE A 9 9.19 -4.45 -8.73
C PHE A 9 8.22 -3.99 -7.64
N SER A 10 7.99 -2.68 -7.52
CA SER A 10 7.04 -2.13 -6.55
C SER A 10 5.60 -2.53 -6.86
N ILE A 11 5.20 -2.56 -8.14
CA ILE A 11 3.86 -2.98 -8.55
C ILE A 11 3.65 -4.44 -8.18
N ILE A 12 4.61 -5.31 -8.50
CA ILE A 12 4.53 -6.74 -8.17
C ILE A 12 4.50 -6.95 -6.64
N SER A 13 5.34 -6.23 -5.90
CA SER A 13 5.38 -6.32 -4.43
C SER A 13 4.06 -5.89 -3.80
N ASN A 14 3.47 -4.79 -4.28
CA ASN A 14 2.17 -4.32 -3.80
C ASN A 14 1.04 -5.30 -4.15
N ALA A 15 1.07 -5.89 -5.35
CA ALA A 15 0.09 -6.89 -5.75
C ALA A 15 0.15 -8.13 -4.84
N VAL A 16 1.37 -8.62 -4.53
CA VAL A 16 1.58 -9.71 -3.56
C VAL A 16 1.09 -9.31 -2.17
N ALA A 17 1.35 -8.07 -1.74
CA ALA A 17 0.88 -7.58 -0.46
C ALA A 17 -0.66 -7.54 -0.37
N PHE A 18 -1.36 -7.16 -1.44
CA PHE A 18 -2.82 -7.18 -1.48
C PHE A 18 -3.37 -8.59 -1.41
N LEU A 19 -2.84 -9.53 -2.20
CA LEU A 19 -3.26 -10.94 -2.14
C LEU A 19 -2.99 -11.56 -0.76
N ALA A 20 -1.85 -11.25 -0.15
CA ALA A 20 -1.55 -11.69 1.21
C ALA A 20 -2.53 -11.10 2.22
N THR A 21 -2.91 -9.83 2.06
CA THR A 21 -3.84 -9.16 2.98
C THR A 21 -5.25 -9.70 2.83
N ASP A 22 -5.71 -9.92 1.61
CA ASP A 22 -6.99 -10.56 1.28
C ASP A 22 -7.13 -11.93 1.94
N TYR A 23 -6.06 -12.75 1.87
CA TYR A 23 -6.05 -14.07 2.52
C TYR A 23 -6.00 -14.01 4.05
N LEU A 24 -5.30 -13.01 4.62
CA LEU A 24 -5.04 -12.92 6.06
C LEU A 24 -6.12 -12.16 6.85
N LEU A 25 -6.93 -11.34 6.20
CA LEU A 25 -7.83 -10.40 6.88
C LEU A 25 -9.27 -10.49 6.36
N ALA A 26 -10.14 -11.05 7.20
CA ALA A 26 -11.58 -10.96 6.98
C ALA A 26 -12.02 -9.48 7.04
N GLY A 27 -12.34 -8.90 5.88
CA GLY A 27 -12.71 -7.49 5.71
C GLY A 27 -11.84 -6.70 4.75
N PHE A 28 -10.77 -7.29 4.19
CA PHE A 28 -10.11 -6.79 2.98
C PHE A 28 -10.44 -7.77 1.88
N VAL A 29 -11.29 -7.37 0.94
CA VAL A 29 -11.77 -8.26 -0.13
C VAL A 29 -11.32 -7.70 -1.46
N PHE A 30 -10.55 -8.51 -2.20
CA PHE A 30 -10.24 -8.24 -3.59
C PHE A 30 -11.09 -9.14 -4.49
N GLU A 31 -12.03 -8.55 -5.22
CA GLU A 31 -12.86 -9.25 -6.19
C GLU A 31 -12.55 -8.74 -7.60
N GLY A 32 -11.82 -9.53 -8.38
CA GLY A 32 -11.43 -9.14 -9.73
C GLY A 32 -10.58 -10.17 -10.45
N THR A 33 -10.33 -9.90 -11.73
CA THR A 33 -9.42 -10.67 -12.57
C THR A 33 -7.96 -10.27 -12.32
N PHE A 34 -7.01 -11.02 -12.90
CA PHE A 34 -5.59 -10.64 -12.86
C PHE A 34 -5.33 -9.24 -13.46
N LEU A 35 -6.11 -8.82 -14.45
CA LEU A 35 -6.01 -7.48 -15.02
C LEU A 35 -6.44 -6.40 -14.01
N ASP A 36 -7.48 -6.67 -13.22
CA ASP A 36 -7.94 -5.74 -12.18
C ASP A 36 -6.90 -5.62 -11.07
N LEU A 37 -6.22 -6.71 -10.69
CA LEU A 37 -5.14 -6.69 -9.71
C LEU A 37 -4.00 -5.76 -10.15
N LEU A 38 -3.61 -5.85 -11.42
CA LEU A 38 -2.60 -4.97 -12.00
C LEU A 38 -3.09 -3.52 -12.07
N GLY A 39 -4.36 -3.30 -12.41
CA GLY A 39 -4.99 -1.98 -12.40
C GLY A 39 -4.97 -1.33 -11.02
N VAL A 40 -5.38 -2.08 -9.99
CA VAL A 40 -5.38 -1.64 -8.58
C VAL A 40 -3.96 -1.36 -8.11
N ALA A 41 -2.99 -2.22 -8.39
CA ALA A 41 -1.59 -2.00 -8.03
C ALA A 41 -0.98 -0.78 -8.75
N PHE A 42 -1.40 -0.52 -9.98
CA PHE A 42 -0.99 0.66 -10.75
C PHE A 42 -1.60 1.95 -10.16
N ILE A 43 -2.90 1.97 -9.91
CA ILE A 43 -3.60 3.09 -9.25
C ILE A 43 -2.99 3.36 -7.88
N PHE A 44 -2.73 2.31 -7.10
CA PHE A 44 -2.09 2.46 -5.79
C PHE A 44 -0.69 3.08 -5.88
N THR A 45 0.07 2.69 -6.89
CA THR A 45 1.39 3.26 -7.16
C THR A 45 1.29 4.74 -7.55
N LEU A 46 0.30 5.12 -8.36
CA LEU A 46 0.00 6.52 -8.69
C LEU A 46 -0.38 7.33 -7.45
N ILE A 47 -1.29 6.82 -6.62
CA ILE A 47 -1.68 7.46 -5.35
C ILE A 47 -0.44 7.64 -4.46
N HIS A 48 0.45 6.65 -4.40
CA HIS A 48 1.71 6.74 -3.66
C HIS A 48 2.64 7.84 -4.17
N VAL A 49 2.66 8.09 -5.49
CA VAL A 49 3.51 9.12 -6.11
C VAL A 49 2.91 10.52 -5.95
N PHE A 50 1.59 10.67 -6.01
CA PHE A 50 0.94 11.99 -6.01
C PHE A 50 0.31 12.37 -4.67
N VAL A 51 -0.48 11.49 -4.08
CA VAL A 51 -1.27 11.79 -2.87
C VAL A 51 -0.40 11.75 -1.61
N ARG A 52 0.47 10.73 -1.49
CA ARG A 52 1.29 10.56 -0.29
C ARG A 52 2.22 11.75 -0.01
N PRO A 53 2.91 12.38 -0.99
CA PRO A 53 3.70 13.59 -0.73
C PRO A 53 2.86 14.76 -0.22
N VAL A 54 1.66 14.96 -0.79
CA VAL A 54 0.73 16.01 -0.36
C VAL A 54 0.28 15.76 1.08
N LEU A 55 -0.14 14.53 1.41
CA LEU A 55 -0.52 14.16 2.77
C LEU A 55 0.63 14.33 3.76
N LYS A 56 1.85 13.96 3.38
CA LYS A 56 3.05 14.16 4.22
C LYS A 56 3.40 15.62 4.42
N LEU A 57 3.16 16.48 3.43
CA LEU A 57 3.39 17.92 3.56
C LEU A 57 2.39 18.54 4.53
N LEU A 58 1.10 18.20 4.38
CA LEU A 58 0.02 18.73 5.23
C LEU A 58 0.10 18.20 6.66
N LEU A 59 0.35 16.90 6.83
CA LEU A 59 0.44 16.23 8.12
C LEU A 59 1.87 16.22 8.68
N GLY A 60 2.83 16.83 7.99
CA GLY A 60 4.24 16.88 8.39
C GLY A 60 4.47 17.33 9.85
N PRO A 61 3.84 18.42 10.32
CA PRO A 61 3.94 18.85 11.71
C PRO A 61 3.44 17.79 12.71
N LEU A 62 2.32 17.12 12.38
CA LEU A 62 1.75 16.04 13.19
C LEU A 62 2.65 14.79 13.19
N ILE A 63 3.27 14.47 12.06
CA ILE A 63 4.25 13.37 11.98
C ILE A 63 5.40 13.62 12.96
N VAL A 64 5.95 14.84 12.98
CA VAL A 64 7.04 15.19 13.90
C VAL A 64 6.57 15.17 15.35
N LEU A 65 5.40 15.75 15.65
CA LEU A 65 4.84 15.80 17.00
C LEU A 65 4.55 14.40 17.58
N THR A 66 4.17 13.45 16.72
CA THR A 66 3.87 12.06 17.10
C THR A 66 5.03 11.09 16.91
N PHE A 67 6.26 11.60 16.71
CA PHE A 67 7.47 10.80 16.48
C PHE A 67 7.35 9.80 15.32
N GLY A 68 6.55 10.12 14.30
CA GLY A 68 6.35 9.28 13.13
C GLY A 68 5.12 8.38 13.19
N LEU A 69 4.36 8.32 14.29
CA LEU A 69 3.16 7.48 14.39
C LEU A 69 2.12 7.82 13.30
N PHE A 70 1.99 9.11 12.96
CA PHE A 70 1.08 9.58 11.92
C PHE A 70 1.39 9.05 10.51
N ILE A 71 2.55 8.44 10.28
CA ILE A 71 2.84 7.76 9.01
C ILE A 71 1.90 6.58 8.77
N ILE A 72 1.49 5.87 9.82
CA ILE A 72 0.52 4.78 9.73
C ILE A 72 -0.82 5.33 9.23
N VAL A 73 -1.25 6.47 9.80
CA VAL A 73 -2.47 7.17 9.39
C VAL A 73 -2.40 7.60 7.93
N ILE A 74 -1.27 8.12 7.46
CA ILE A 74 -1.08 8.50 6.05
C ILE A 74 -1.19 7.29 5.13
N ASN A 75 -0.58 6.17 5.49
CA ASN A 75 -0.66 4.94 4.71
C ASN A 75 -2.11 4.38 4.72
N ALA A 76 -2.82 4.51 5.84
CA ALA A 76 -4.24 4.18 5.98
C ALA A 76 -5.13 5.04 5.10
N LEU A 77 -4.94 6.35 5.11
CA LEU A 77 -5.64 7.26 4.20
C LEU A 77 -5.34 6.91 2.74
N THR A 78 -4.09 6.56 2.41
CA THR A 78 -3.70 6.15 1.06
C THR A 78 -4.45 4.88 0.60
N LEU A 79 -4.59 3.89 1.48
CA LEU A 79 -5.38 2.69 1.21
C LEU A 79 -6.88 2.98 1.14
N TYR A 80 -7.38 3.87 1.99
CA TYR A 80 -8.77 4.32 1.94
C TYR A 80 -9.10 5.03 0.62
N PHE A 81 -8.19 5.86 0.11
CA PHE A 81 -8.34 6.46 -1.21
C PHE A 81 -8.36 5.41 -2.32
N LEU A 82 -7.56 4.34 -2.20
CA LEU A 82 -7.60 3.24 -3.16
C LEU A 82 -8.94 2.52 -3.13
N ASP A 83 -9.46 2.22 -1.94
CA ASP A 83 -10.77 1.58 -1.73
C ASP A 83 -11.91 2.40 -2.37
N ILE A 84 -11.87 3.73 -2.28
CA ILE A 84 -12.87 4.60 -2.92
C ILE A 84 -12.75 4.60 -4.46
N VAL A 85 -11.52 4.57 -4.98
CA VAL A 85 -11.26 4.72 -6.42
C VAL A 85 -11.36 3.37 -7.15
N SER A 86 -11.08 2.26 -6.47
CA SER A 86 -11.06 0.92 -7.01
C SER A 86 -12.39 0.22 -6.82
N THR A 87 -13.00 -0.26 -7.90
CA THR A 87 -14.17 -1.13 -7.82
C THR A 87 -13.84 -2.57 -7.47
N ALA A 88 -12.58 -2.99 -7.64
CA ALA A 88 -12.13 -4.38 -7.43
C ALA A 88 -11.59 -4.65 -6.02
N LEU A 89 -11.50 -3.63 -5.17
CA LEU A 89 -10.94 -3.73 -3.82
C LEU A 89 -11.93 -3.07 -2.87
N THR A 90 -12.40 -3.81 -1.88
CA THR A 90 -13.35 -3.33 -0.88
C THR A 90 -12.83 -3.60 0.52
N ILE A 91 -12.77 -2.55 1.35
CA ILE A 91 -12.35 -2.62 2.74
C ILE A 91 -13.54 -2.35 3.67
N GLN A 92 -13.95 -3.36 4.41
CA GLN A 92 -15.14 -3.31 5.26
C GLN A 92 -14.85 -2.68 6.64
N GLY A 93 -14.79 -1.35 6.66
CA GLY A 93 -14.70 -0.56 7.89
C GLY A 93 -13.27 -0.14 8.29
N TYR A 94 -13.16 0.66 9.35
CA TYR A 94 -11.90 1.31 9.73
C TYR A 94 -10.88 0.38 10.40
N LEU A 95 -11.34 -0.67 11.08
CA LEU A 95 -10.44 -1.61 11.75
C LEU A 95 -9.70 -2.51 10.75
N PRO A 96 -10.37 -3.15 9.76
CA PRO A 96 -9.67 -3.85 8.69
C PRO A 96 -8.76 -2.93 7.89
N LEU A 97 -9.16 -1.67 7.66
CA LEU A 97 -8.30 -0.68 7.00
C LEU A 97 -6.98 -0.47 7.76
N LEU A 98 -7.05 -0.28 9.08
CA LEU A 98 -5.85 -0.08 9.90
C LEU A 98 -4.97 -1.34 9.91
N ILE A 99 -5.57 -2.51 10.06
CA ILE A 99 -4.82 -3.79 10.06
C ILE A 99 -4.20 -4.05 8.68
N ALA A 100 -4.93 -3.84 7.59
CA ALA A 100 -4.44 -3.98 6.22
C ALA A 100 -3.21 -3.10 5.98
N THR A 101 -3.22 -1.86 6.48
CA THR A 101 -2.05 -0.96 6.33
C THR A 101 -0.80 -1.48 7.01
N LEU A 102 -0.97 -2.13 8.16
CA LEU A 102 0.13 -2.72 8.91
C LEU A 102 0.64 -3.97 8.19
N ILE A 103 -0.25 -4.86 7.74
CA ILE A 103 0.09 -6.07 6.99
C ILE A 103 0.84 -5.69 5.70
N ILE A 104 0.30 -4.79 4.89
CA ILE A 104 0.92 -4.34 3.64
C ILE A 104 2.29 -3.71 3.91
N GLY A 105 2.41 -2.92 4.98
CA GLY A 105 3.69 -2.35 5.41
C GLY A 105 4.73 -3.41 5.76
N ILE A 106 4.34 -4.45 6.49
CA ILE A 106 5.21 -5.57 6.87
C ILE A 106 5.61 -6.38 5.63
N VAL A 107 4.65 -6.77 4.79
CA VAL A 107 4.91 -7.57 3.57
C VAL A 107 5.88 -6.82 2.64
N ASN A 108 5.63 -5.55 2.38
CA ASN A 108 6.53 -4.73 1.54
C ASN A 108 7.93 -4.60 2.15
N THR A 109 8.04 -4.48 3.47
CA THR A 109 9.35 -4.41 4.16
C THR A 109 10.10 -5.73 4.04
N THR A 110 9.42 -6.87 4.27
CA THR A 110 9.99 -8.20 4.13
C THR A 110 10.48 -8.46 2.71
N ILE A 111 9.66 -8.16 1.70
CA ILE A 111 10.04 -8.30 0.28
C ILE A 111 11.27 -7.45 -0.04
N HIS A 112 11.31 -6.21 0.45
CA HIS A 112 12.45 -5.31 0.23
C HIS A 112 13.74 -5.82 0.90
N LEU A 113 13.63 -6.37 2.11
CA LEU A 113 14.76 -6.96 2.83
C LEU A 113 15.29 -8.21 2.12
N SER A 114 14.41 -9.12 1.70
CA SER A 114 14.79 -10.31 0.94
C SER A 114 15.47 -9.96 -0.38
N ALA A 115 14.93 -8.99 -1.12
CA ALA A 115 15.53 -8.53 -2.38
C ALA A 115 16.93 -7.89 -2.17
N LYS A 116 17.14 -7.20 -1.03
CA LYS A 116 18.43 -6.61 -0.69
C LYS A 116 19.47 -7.67 -0.31
N ILE A 117 19.06 -8.75 0.34
CA ILE A 117 19.94 -9.87 0.74
C ILE A 117 20.35 -10.70 -0.48
N ALA A 118 19.44 -10.94 -1.42
CA ALA A 118 19.71 -11.75 -2.62
C ALA A 118 20.70 -11.09 -3.62
N HIS A 119 20.91 -9.78 -3.53
CA HIS A 119 21.83 -9.01 -4.39
C HIS A 119 23.17 -8.67 -3.70
N ARG A 120 23.47 -9.28 -2.56
CA ARG A 120 24.75 -9.14 -1.85
C ARG A 120 25.59 -10.40 -2.03
#